data_AF-A0A3S0C4C1-F1
#
_entry.id   AF-A0A3S0C4C1-F1
#
_cell.length_a   1.000
_cell.length_b   1.000
_cell.length_c   1.000
_cell.angle_alpha   90.00
_cell.angle_beta   90.00
_cell.angle_gamma   90.00
#
_symmetry.space_group_name_H-M   'P 1'
#
loop_
_entity.id
_entity.type
_entity.pdbx_description
1 polymer ?
#
loop_
_entity_poly.entity_id
_entity_poly.type
_entity_poly.pdbx_seq_one_letter_code
_entity_poly.pdbx_strand_id
1 'polypeptide(L)'
;MRDCISRALSWVLSVLAPRRPGRHSAAFLDDQAEPTPVASWTKPWPTPTPEHVRALYTPLRGEEVSLIRPYCRMDDTLELRAICERRRAAVLATLGVDWPYGYDGDQFQALSTGAMAVTA
;
A
#
# COMPACT_ATOMS: atom_id res chain seq x y z
N MET A 1 27.40 20.78 -5.79
CA MET A 1 27.87 19.95 -6.94
C MET A 1 26.81 18.98 -7.44
N ARG A 2 26.18 18.17 -6.57
CA ARG A 2 25.14 17.20 -6.97
C ARG A 2 23.95 17.84 -7.70
N ASP A 3 23.58 19.06 -7.31
CA ASP A 3 22.47 19.80 -7.94
C ASP A 3 22.78 20.28 -9.36
N CYS A 4 24.05 20.51 -9.69
CA CYS A 4 24.47 20.88 -11.04
C CYS A 4 24.36 19.67 -11.97
N ILE A 5 24.74 18.49 -11.47
CA ILE A 5 24.66 17.22 -12.21
C ILE A 5 23.20 16.85 -12.44
N SER A 6 22.33 16.94 -11.43
CA SER A 6 20.92 16.62 -11.58
C SER A 6 20.20 17.57 -12.55
N ARG A 7 20.52 18.86 -12.53
CA ARG A 7 20.00 19.83 -13.50
C ARG A 7 20.48 19.55 -14.92
N ALA A 8 21.77 19.25 -15.10
CA ALA A 8 22.33 18.90 -16.41
C ALA A 8 21.68 17.62 -16.98
N LEU A 9 21.55 16.58 -16.16
CA LEU A 9 20.89 15.33 -16.55
C LEU A 9 19.40 15.54 -16.86
N SER A 10 18.70 16.32 -16.04
CA SER A 10 17.28 16.61 -16.30
C SER A 10 17.09 17.39 -17.60
N TRP A 11 18.01 18.30 -17.93
CA TRP A 11 17.96 19.05 -19.19
C TRP A 11 18.23 18.14 -20.39
N VAL A 12 19.30 17.35 -20.34
CA VAL A 12 19.66 16.37 -21.39
C VAL A 12 18.52 15.38 -21.63
N LEU A 13 17.90 14.85 -20.58
CA LEU A 13 16.77 13.93 -20.70
C LEU A 13 15.51 14.59 -21.27
N SER A 14 15.29 15.88 -20.98
CA SER A 14 14.13 16.61 -21.53
C SER A 14 14.27 16.87 -23.03
N VAL A 15 15.51 16.95 -23.55
CA VAL A 15 15.80 17.12 -24.99
C VAL A 15 15.80 15.78 -25.73
N LEU A 16 16.42 14.74 -25.18
CA LEU A 16 16.52 13.42 -25.83
C LEU A 16 15.21 12.63 -25.82
N ALA A 17 14.37 12.81 -24.80
CA ALA A 17 13.11 12.11 -24.64
C ALA A 17 12.02 13.13 -24.31
N PRO A 18 11.45 13.84 -25.31
CA PRO A 18 10.37 14.78 -25.08
C PRO A 18 9.23 14.03 -24.39
N ARG A 19 8.98 14.41 -23.13
CA ARG A 19 7.96 13.75 -22.30
C ARG A 19 6.61 13.98 -22.94
N ARG A 20 5.95 12.90 -23.35
CA ARG A 20 4.55 12.97 -23.76
C ARG A 20 3.71 13.48 -22.57
N PRO A 21 2.74 14.38 -22.81
CA PRO A 21 1.83 14.82 -21.76
C PRO A 21 1.18 13.59 -21.12
N GLY A 22 1.31 13.47 -19.80
CA GLY A 22 0.70 12.38 -19.05
C GLY A 22 -0.82 12.54 -19.00
N ARG A 23 -1.55 11.46 -18.71
CA ARG A 23 -3.04 11.46 -18.67
C ARG A 23 -3.67 12.47 -17.69
N HIS A 24 -2.87 13.01 -16.77
CA HIS A 24 -3.28 14.01 -15.79
C HIS A 24 -2.64 15.38 -16.01
N SER A 25 -1.92 15.57 -17.13
CA SER A 25 -1.35 16.86 -17.49
C SER A 25 -2.40 17.75 -18.16
N ALA A 26 -2.34 19.06 -17.92
CA ALA A 26 -3.28 20.02 -18.53
C ALA A 26 -3.33 19.89 -20.05
N ALA A 27 -2.17 19.76 -20.71
CA ALA A 27 -2.07 19.55 -22.15
C ALA A 27 -2.77 18.27 -22.65
N PHE A 28 -2.90 17.22 -21.83
CA PHE A 28 -3.67 16.04 -22.20
C PHE A 28 -5.18 16.27 -22.04
N LEU A 29 -5.59 17.03 -21.02
CA LEU A 29 -6.99 17.36 -20.76
C LEU A 29 -7.53 18.37 -21.78
N ASP A 30 -6.72 19.35 -22.19
CA ASP A 30 -7.09 20.34 -23.21
C ASP A 30 -7.33 19.69 -24.59
N ASP A 31 -6.66 18.57 -24.86
CA ASP A 31 -6.80 17.79 -26.10
C ASP A 31 -7.95 16.76 -26.03
N GLN A 32 -8.62 16.61 -24.87
CA GLN A 32 -9.83 15.80 -24.79
C GLN A 32 -11.03 16.60 -25.28
N ALA A 33 -11.74 16.07 -26.28
CA ALA A 33 -13.05 16.57 -26.63
C ALA A 33 -13.98 16.53 -25.40
N GLU A 34 -14.79 17.56 -25.20
CA GLU A 34 -15.79 17.53 -24.13
C GLU A 34 -16.64 16.26 -24.25
N PRO A 35 -16.82 15.51 -23.15
CA PRO A 35 -17.67 14.33 -23.18
C PRO A 35 -19.08 14.78 -23.57
N THR A 36 -19.61 14.17 -24.63
CA THR A 36 -21.01 14.39 -24.99
C THR A 36 -21.86 14.03 -23.77
N PRO A 37 -22.82 14.90 -23.38
CA PRO A 37 -23.68 14.63 -22.25
C PRO A 37 -24.45 13.34 -22.54
N VAL A 38 -24.06 12.26 -21.87
CA VAL A 38 -24.77 10.99 -21.92
C VAL A 38 -26.16 11.28 -21.38
N ALA A 39 -27.18 10.99 -22.20
CA ALA A 39 -28.57 11.28 -21.89
C ALA A 39 -28.86 10.96 -20.43
N SER A 40 -29.37 11.96 -19.71
CA SER A 40 -29.90 11.79 -18.36
C SER A 40 -30.74 10.53 -18.34
N TRP A 41 -30.56 9.68 -17.34
CA TRP A 41 -31.28 8.41 -17.19
C TRP A 41 -32.78 8.67 -16.91
N THR A 42 -33.49 9.28 -17.85
CA THR A 42 -34.88 9.71 -17.73
C THR A 42 -35.85 8.57 -18.01
N LYS A 43 -35.37 7.47 -18.61
CA LYS A 43 -36.21 6.30 -18.86
C LYS A 43 -36.21 5.41 -17.62
N PRO A 44 -37.35 5.28 -16.90
CA PRO A 44 -37.43 4.36 -15.78
C PRO A 44 -37.16 2.94 -16.29
N TRP A 45 -36.30 2.23 -15.57
CA TRP A 45 -35.95 0.86 -15.90
C TRP A 45 -37.21 -0.02 -15.78
N PRO A 46 -37.66 -0.72 -16.85
CA PRO A 46 -38.97 -1.39 -16.86
C PRO A 46 -38.98 -2.68 -16.03
N THR A 47 -37.81 -3.24 -15.75
CA THR A 47 -37.69 -4.51 -15.02
C THR A 47 -37.69 -4.24 -13.51
N PRO A 48 -38.49 -4.96 -12.71
CA PRO A 48 -38.37 -4.88 -11.26
C PRO A 48 -36.93 -5.24 -10.85
N THR A 49 -36.37 -4.47 -9.92
CA THR A 49 -35.03 -4.72 -9.40
C THR A 49 -34.98 -6.12 -8.78
N PRO A 50 -34.06 -7.00 -9.21
CA PRO A 50 -33.92 -8.34 -8.65
C PRO A 50 -33.75 -8.31 -7.14
N GLU A 51 -34.28 -9.32 -6.45
CA GLU A 51 -34.26 -9.38 -4.98
C GLU A 51 -32.85 -9.29 -4.40
N HIS A 52 -31.88 -9.99 -5.02
CA HIS A 52 -30.48 -9.94 -4.60
C HIS A 52 -29.87 -8.53 -4.71
N VAL A 53 -30.32 -7.71 -5.68
CA VAL A 53 -29.87 -6.31 -5.80
C VAL A 53 -30.52 -5.46 -4.72
N ARG A 54 -31.81 -5.68 -4.42
CA ARG A 54 -32.49 -4.97 -3.32
C ARG A 54 -31.84 -5.26 -1.97
N ALA A 55 -31.40 -6.50 -1.75
CA ALA A 55 -30.71 -6.91 -0.53
C ALA A 55 -29.38 -6.16 -0.31
N LEU A 56 -28.69 -5.73 -1.37
CA LEU A 56 -27.47 -4.92 -1.25
C LEU A 56 -27.72 -3.51 -0.69
N TYR A 57 -28.93 -2.98 -0.87
CA TYR A 57 -29.34 -1.67 -0.35
C TYR A 57 -29.95 -1.75 1.04
N THR A 58 -30.15 -2.95 1.58
CA THR A 58 -30.61 -3.14 2.96
C THR A 58 -29.48 -2.74 3.91
N PRO A 59 -29.68 -1.78 4.83
CA PRO A 59 -28.66 -1.40 5.78
C PRO A 59 -28.30 -2.59 6.68
N LEU A 60 -27.01 -2.91 6.74
CA LEU A 60 -26.49 -3.94 7.63
C LEU A 60 -26.77 -3.54 9.08
N ARG A 61 -27.39 -4.43 9.86
CA ARG A 61 -27.52 -4.22 11.30
C ARG A 61 -26.19 -4.58 11.97
N GLY A 62 -25.69 -3.72 12.85
CA GLY A 62 -24.41 -3.94 13.53
C GLY A 62 -24.38 -5.20 14.41
N GLU A 63 -25.54 -5.75 14.76
CA GLU A 63 -25.69 -7.03 15.47
C GLU A 63 -25.55 -8.25 14.52
N GLU A 64 -25.83 -8.07 13.23
CA GLU A 64 -25.81 -9.11 12.20
C GLU A 64 -24.45 -9.18 11.47
N VAL A 65 -23.62 -8.13 11.62
CA VAL A 65 -22.32 -8.02 10.96
C VAL A 65 -21.26 -7.64 11.98
N SER A 66 -20.22 -8.45 12.08
CA SER A 66 -19.01 -8.10 12.82
C SER A 66 -18.51 -6.73 12.37
N LEU A 67 -18.40 -5.78 13.29
CA LEU A 67 -17.80 -4.45 13.03
C LEU A 67 -16.34 -4.54 12.57
N ILE A 68 -15.75 -5.74 12.63
CA ILE A 68 -14.43 -6.03 12.10
C ILE A 68 -14.53 -6.01 10.58
N ARG A 69 -13.81 -5.06 9.95
CA ARG A 69 -13.66 -5.01 8.49
C ARG A 69 -13.31 -6.42 7.98
N PRO A 70 -13.93 -6.92 6.90
CA PRO A 70 -13.68 -8.26 6.36
C PRO A 70 -12.22 -8.55 5.97
N TYR A 71 -11.33 -7.56 6.03
CA TYR A 71 -9.89 -7.68 5.77
C TYR A 71 -9.02 -7.73 7.03
N CYS A 72 -9.60 -7.62 8.22
CA CYS A 72 -8.87 -7.78 9.48
C CYS A 72 -8.99 -9.23 9.94
N ARG A 73 -8.42 -10.17 9.18
CA ARG A 73 -8.13 -11.50 9.73
C ARG A 73 -7.10 -11.33 10.83
N MET A 74 -7.46 -11.71 12.06
CA MET A 74 -6.59 -11.59 13.23
C MET A 74 -5.35 -12.48 13.11
N ASP A 75 -5.42 -13.61 12.39
CA ASP A 75 -4.28 -14.53 12.25
C ASP A 75 -3.11 -13.91 11.47
N ASP A 76 -3.40 -13.15 10.40
CA ASP A 76 -2.38 -12.43 9.61
C ASP A 76 -1.73 -11.29 10.42
N THR A 77 -2.35 -10.83 11.50
CA THR A 77 -1.80 -9.72 12.30
C THR A 77 -0.56 -10.13 13.08
N LEU A 78 -0.43 -11.40 13.50
CA LEU A 78 0.75 -11.89 14.20
C LEU A 78 1.95 -12.00 13.25
N GLU A 79 1.74 -12.52 12.04
CA GLU A 79 2.78 -12.55 11.01
C GLU A 79 3.19 -11.15 10.57
N LEU A 80 2.21 -10.27 10.35
CA LEU A 80 2.47 -8.88 9.94
C LEU A 80 3.19 -8.09 11.04
N ARG A 81 2.88 -8.36 12.32
CA ARG A 81 3.61 -7.80 13.46
C ARG A 81 5.06 -8.23 13.47
N ALA A 82 5.34 -9.53 13.29
CA ALA A 82 6.71 -10.04 13.21
C ALA A 82 7.49 -9.43 12.04
N ILE A 83 6.84 -9.27 10.88
CA ILE A 83 7.44 -8.61 9.70
C ILE A 83 7.77 -7.14 10.01
N CYS A 84 6.85 -6.41 10.64
CA CYS A 84 7.07 -5.02 11.03
C CYS A 84 8.23 -4.87 12.03
N GLU A 85 8.31 -5.76 13.02
CA GLU A 85 9.39 -5.77 14.01
C GLU A 85 10.76 -6.04 13.37
N ARG A 86 10.87 -7.00 12.44
CA ARG A 86 12.09 -7.26 11.67
C ARG A 86 12.52 -6.06 10.84
N ARG A 87 11.58 -5.44 10.12
CA ARG A 87 11.86 -4.25 9.30
C ARG A 87 12.34 -3.08 10.15
N ARG A 88 11.73 -2.87 11.33
CA ARG A 88 12.17 -1.85 12.28
C ARG A 88 13.59 -2.12 12.77
N ALA A 89 13.89 -3.36 13.19
CA ALA A 89 15.22 -3.73 13.65
C ALA A 89 16.29 -3.50 12.55
N ALA A 90 15.99 -3.89 11.30
CA ALA A 90 16.89 -3.67 10.17
C ALA A 90 17.17 -2.18 9.91
N VAL A 91 16.14 -1.32 10.00
CA VAL A 91 16.31 0.13 9.86
C VAL A 91 17.10 0.74 11.01
N LEU A 92 16.90 0.27 12.24
CA LEU A 92 17.65 0.77 13.40
C LEU A 92 19.13 0.34 13.34
N ALA A 93 19.40 -0.87 12.85
CA ALA A 93 20.77 -1.34 12.64
C ALA A 93 21.55 -0.49 11.63
N THR A 94 20.91 0.02 10.55
CA THR A 94 21.59 0.94 9.62
C THR A 94 21.91 2.31 10.24
N LEU A 95 21.23 2.65 11.34
CA LEU A 95 21.48 3.84 12.15
C LEU A 95 22.45 3.57 13.31
N GLY A 96 23.00 2.35 13.42
CA GLY A 96 23.87 1.94 14.53
C GLY A 96 23.14 1.77 15.87
N VAL A 97 21.82 1.64 15.85
CA VAL A 97 20.99 1.40 17.03
C VAL A 97 20.63 -0.08 17.09
N ASP A 98 21.17 -0.78 18.09
CA ASP A 98 20.81 -2.17 18.34
C ASP A 98 19.41 -2.25 18.95
N TRP A 99 18.48 -2.81 18.19
CA TRP A 99 17.11 -3.04 18.65
C TRP A 99 16.98 -4.45 19.24
N PRO A 100 16.40 -4.61 20.44
CA PRO A 100 16.25 -5.91 21.10
C PRO A 100 15.12 -6.73 20.45
N TYR A 101 15.31 -7.13 19.20
CA TYR A 101 14.41 -8.05 18.49
C TYR A 101 14.69 -9.48 18.94
N GLY A 102 13.72 -10.09 19.62
CA GLY A 102 13.72 -11.52 19.94
C GLY A 102 12.56 -12.22 19.21
N TYR A 103 12.80 -13.42 18.71
CA TYR A 103 11.76 -14.30 18.18
C TYR A 103 11.95 -15.72 18.73
N ASP A 104 10.88 -16.51 18.75
CA ASP A 104 10.97 -17.90 19.22
C ASP A 104 11.95 -18.70 18.35
N GLY A 105 12.98 -19.25 18.99
CA GLY A 105 14.09 -19.92 18.30
C GLY A 105 15.19 -18.97 17.80
N ASP A 106 15.33 -17.78 18.39
CA ASP A 106 16.40 -16.84 18.06
C ASP A 106 17.78 -17.51 18.09
N GLN A 107 18.43 -17.56 16.92
CA GLN A 107 19.77 -18.11 16.78
C GLN A 107 20.82 -17.33 17.58
N PHE A 108 20.60 -16.06 17.90
CA PHE A 108 21.53 -15.26 18.70
C PHE A 108 21.52 -15.68 20.17
N GLN A 109 20.37 -16.08 20.71
CA GLN A 109 20.28 -16.73 22.03
C GLN A 109 21.08 -18.04 22.05
N ALA A 110 20.91 -18.89 21.03
CA ALA A 110 21.67 -20.14 20.91
C ALA A 110 23.18 -19.91 20.79
N LEU A 111 23.60 -18.93 19.99
CA LEU A 111 25.00 -18.55 19.82
C LEU A 111 25.60 -17.94 21.10
N SER A 112 24.86 -17.10 21.82
CA SER A 112 25.32 -16.52 23.09
C SER A 112 25.50 -17.59 24.18
N THR A 113 24.56 -18.53 24.28
CA THR A 113 24.64 -19.66 25.21
C THR A 113 25.83 -20.56 24.88
N GLY A 114 26.05 -20.85 23.58
CA GLY A 114 27.22 -21.61 23.12
C GLY A 114 28.55 -20.90 23.38
N ALA A 115 28.63 -19.57 23.18
CA ALA A 115 29.82 -18.79 23.45
C ALA A 115 30.18 -18.77 24.96
N MET A 116 29.17 -18.71 25.83
CA MET A 116 29.37 -18.81 27.27
C MET A 116 29.84 -20.21 27.71
N ALA A 117 29.41 -21.27 27.03
CA ALA A 117 29.85 -22.64 27.33
C ALA A 117 31.30 -22.94 26.89
N VAL A 118 31.82 -22.23 25.87
CA VAL A 118 33.20 -22.38 25.38
C VAL A 118 34.22 -21.61 26.26
N THR A 119 33.75 -20.65 27.05
CA THR A 119 34.60 -19.79 27.89
C THR A 119 34.66 -20.22 29.35
N ALA A 120 33.93 -21.27 29.73
CA ALA A 120 33.95 -21.92 31.06
C ALA A 120 34.84 -23.16 31.05
#